data_AF-A0A9Q1FB43-F1
#
_entry.id   AF-A0A9Q1FB43-F1
#
_cell.length_a   1.000
_cell.length_b   1.000
_cell.length_c   1.000
_cell.angle_alpha   90.00
_cell.angle_beta   90.00
_cell.angle_gamma   90.00
#
_symmetry.space_group_name_H-M   'P 1'
#
loop_
_entity.id
_entity.type
_entity.pdbx_description
1 polymer ?
#
loop_
_entity_poly.entity_id
_entity_poly.type
_entity_poly.pdbx_seq_one_letter_code
_entity_poly.pdbx_strand_id
1 'polypeptide(L)'
;PPPPPSPSSLSADDFLTHFEGKVAAIRNSFTHPVTPHIPHTEPIATLSSFRTLENSDVLELNNLLDPHQSGFRTGHSTETALLAVTEALATARASSLSSVLILLDLSAAFDTVNHKLLISTLAEMGISGTALSWLRRGYLLV
;
A
#
# COMPACT_ATOMS: atom_id res chain seq x y z
N PRO A 1 -30.68 -22.06 -34.96
CA PRO A 1 -30.08 -20.85 -34.34
C PRO A 1 -28.63 -20.67 -34.83
N PRO A 2 -28.20 -19.43 -35.14
CA PRO A 2 -26.78 -19.17 -35.38
C PRO A 2 -25.97 -19.48 -34.11
N PRO A 3 -24.69 -19.86 -34.25
CA PRO A 3 -23.82 -20.09 -33.10
C PRO A 3 -23.66 -18.80 -32.28
N PRO A 4 -23.52 -18.91 -30.95
CA PRO A 4 -23.27 -17.75 -30.11
C PRO A 4 -21.97 -17.05 -30.58
N PRO A 5 -21.92 -15.71 -30.50
CA PRO A 5 -20.71 -14.97 -30.85
C PRO A 5 -19.56 -15.48 -29.98
N SER A 6 -18.37 -15.64 -30.58
CA SER A 6 -17.15 -15.97 -29.87
C SER A 6 -16.95 -14.97 -28.73
N PRO A 7 -16.58 -15.41 -27.51
CA PRO A 7 -16.29 -14.48 -26.43
C PRO A 7 -15.22 -13.50 -26.92
N SER A 8 -15.48 -12.21 -26.78
CA SER A 8 -14.54 -11.15 -27.12
C SER A 8 -13.27 -11.39 -26.31
N SER A 9 -12.19 -11.83 -26.97
CA SER A 9 -10.90 -11.97 -26.31
C SER A 9 -10.38 -10.57 -26.00
N LEU A 10 -10.36 -10.22 -24.71
CA LEU A 10 -9.60 -9.06 -24.25
C LEU A 10 -8.15 -9.23 -24.69
N SER A 11 -7.67 -8.37 -25.58
CA SER A 11 -6.27 -8.37 -25.97
C SER A 11 -5.40 -7.80 -24.83
N ALA A 12 -4.10 -8.09 -24.88
CA ALA A 12 -3.15 -7.47 -23.94
C ALA A 12 -3.16 -5.94 -24.04
N ASP A 13 -3.50 -5.40 -25.22
CA ASP A 13 -3.64 -3.95 -25.47
C ASP A 13 -4.88 -3.37 -24.79
N ASP A 14 -6.00 -4.10 -24.81
CA ASP A 14 -7.23 -3.68 -24.13
C ASP A 14 -7.04 -3.63 -22.60
N PHE A 15 -6.33 -4.61 -22.05
CA PHE A 15 -5.98 -4.66 -20.63
C PHE A 15 -5.09 -3.50 -20.21
N LEU A 16 -4.03 -3.23 -20.99
CA LEU A 16 -3.10 -2.14 -20.68
C LEU A 16 -3.80 -0.78 -20.78
N THR A 17 -4.62 -0.59 -21.82
CA THR A 17 -5.41 0.65 -22.00
C THR A 17 -6.40 0.86 -20.87
N HIS A 18 -7.08 -0.20 -20.41
CA HIS A 18 -7.98 -0.14 -19.28
C HIS A 18 -7.24 0.25 -17.98
N PHE A 19 -6.08 -0.33 -17.75
CA PHE A 19 -5.28 -0.08 -16.55
C PHE A 19 -4.73 1.35 -16.53
N GLU A 20 -4.13 1.80 -17.62
CA GLU A 20 -3.64 3.18 -17.79
C GLU A 20 -4.76 4.20 -17.60
N GLY A 21 -5.97 3.90 -18.09
CA GLY A 21 -7.16 4.72 -17.85
C GLY A 21 -7.50 4.84 -16.36
N LYS A 22 -7.40 3.75 -15.59
CA LYS A 22 -7.59 3.79 -14.13
C LYS A 22 -6.49 4.57 -13.41
N VAL A 23 -5.24 4.45 -13.87
CA VAL A 23 -4.11 5.25 -13.33
C VAL A 23 -4.34 6.74 -13.53
N ALA A 24 -4.73 7.13 -14.75
CA ALA A 24 -5.02 8.51 -15.08
C ALA A 24 -6.21 9.05 -14.26
N ALA A 25 -7.27 8.25 -14.07
CA ALA A 25 -8.41 8.63 -13.25
C ALA A 25 -8.03 8.88 -11.78
N ILE A 26 -7.19 8.02 -11.20
CA ILE A 26 -6.69 8.18 -9.83
C ILE A 26 -5.83 9.43 -9.74
N ARG A 27 -4.86 9.62 -10.65
CA ARG A 27 -4.02 10.83 -10.69
C ARG A 27 -4.85 12.12 -10.75
N ASN A 28 -5.86 12.15 -11.61
CA ASN A 28 -6.73 13.32 -11.77
C ASN A 28 -7.64 13.56 -10.56
N SER A 29 -7.96 12.53 -9.77
CA SER A 29 -8.75 12.69 -8.54
C SER A 29 -8.00 13.46 -7.44
N PHE A 30 -6.67 13.55 -7.54
CA PHE A 30 -5.81 14.27 -6.59
C PHE A 30 -5.35 15.66 -7.08
N THR A 31 -5.75 16.10 -8.28
CA THR A 31 -5.37 17.43 -8.80
C THR A 31 -6.24 18.58 -8.27
N HIS A 32 -7.00 18.38 -7.19
CA HIS A 32 -7.65 19.50 -6.51
C HIS A 32 -6.59 20.41 -5.88
N PRO A 33 -6.56 21.72 -6.17
CA PRO A 33 -5.65 22.63 -5.52
C PRO A 33 -5.95 22.63 -4.02
N VAL A 34 -4.98 22.19 -3.22
CA VAL A 34 -5.01 22.37 -1.77
C VAL A 34 -4.93 23.87 -1.52
N THR A 35 -6.07 24.49 -1.20
CA THR A 35 -6.09 25.87 -0.71
C THR A 35 -5.37 25.90 0.63
N PRO A 36 -4.28 26.67 0.79
CA PRO A 36 -3.57 26.74 2.05
C PRO A 36 -4.42 27.54 3.05
N HIS A 37 -5.12 26.84 3.95
CA HIS A 37 -5.67 27.49 5.14
C HIS A 37 -4.59 27.47 6.22
N ILE A 38 -3.95 28.62 6.46
CA ILE A 38 -2.97 28.83 7.54
C ILE A 38 -3.75 29.09 8.84
N PRO A 39 -3.66 28.24 9.88
CA PRO A 39 -4.02 28.64 11.23
C PRO A 39 -2.80 29.31 11.88
N HIS A 40 -2.94 30.59 12.23
CA HIS A 40 -1.97 31.30 13.05
C HIS A 40 -1.96 30.72 14.47
N THR A 41 -0.83 30.14 14.91
CA THR A 41 -0.34 30.27 16.31
C THR A 41 1.15 29.91 16.37
N GLU A 42 1.98 30.87 16.80
CA GLU A 42 3.41 30.75 17.13
C GLU A 42 3.60 30.39 18.64
N PRO A 43 4.81 30.14 19.18
CA PRO A 43 5.51 28.87 19.19
C PRO A 43 5.79 28.37 20.64
N ILE A 44 5.70 27.06 20.90
CA ILE A 44 6.28 26.49 22.14
C ILE A 44 7.43 25.58 21.75
N ALA A 45 8.62 26.18 21.63
CA ALA A 45 9.87 25.47 21.69
C ALA A 45 10.00 24.82 23.07
N THR A 46 9.85 23.49 23.19
CA THR A 46 10.43 22.68 24.30
C THR A 46 10.32 21.15 24.15
N LEU A 47 10.00 20.59 22.97
CA LEU A 47 10.10 19.12 22.73
C LEU A 47 10.64 18.74 21.33
N SER A 48 11.20 19.68 20.58
CA SER A 48 11.63 19.45 19.18
C SER A 48 12.83 18.50 19.01
N SER A 49 13.50 18.09 20.09
CA SER A 49 14.65 17.18 20.04
C SER A 49 14.27 15.70 20.02
N PHE A 50 13.04 15.37 20.43
CA PHE A 50 12.49 14.02 20.32
C PHE A 50 11.36 14.08 19.30
N ARG A 51 11.71 13.85 18.03
CA ARG A 51 10.71 13.48 17.05
C ARG A 51 10.09 12.18 17.55
N THR A 52 8.79 12.16 17.85
CA THR A 52 8.06 10.90 17.89
C THR A 52 8.32 10.25 16.54
N LEU A 53 9.10 9.16 16.52
CA LEU A 53 9.28 8.41 15.29
C LEU A 53 7.89 7.88 14.95
N GLU A 54 7.37 8.29 13.80
CA GLU A 54 6.18 7.66 13.23
C GLU A 54 6.51 6.17 13.09
N ASN A 55 5.52 5.30 13.31
CA ASN A 55 5.77 3.85 13.29
C ASN A 55 6.38 3.39 11.95
N SER A 56 6.07 4.07 10.84
CA SER A 56 6.69 3.85 9.54
C SER A 56 8.20 4.14 9.54
N ASP A 57 8.64 5.23 10.16
CA ASP A 57 10.05 5.64 10.20
C ASP A 57 10.92 4.58 10.93
N VAL A 58 10.38 3.96 11.98
CA VAL A 58 11.07 2.88 12.72
C VAL A 58 11.17 1.61 11.87
N LEU A 59 10.08 1.21 11.22
CA LEU A 59 10.06 0.00 10.40
C LEU A 59 10.95 0.14 9.16
N GLU A 60 11.00 1.33 8.56
CA GLU A 60 11.89 1.65 7.44
C GLU A 60 13.36 1.64 7.87
N LEU A 61 13.71 2.29 8.99
CA LEU A 61 15.09 2.33 9.48
C LEU A 61 15.66 0.93 9.76
N ASN A 62 14.79 0.00 10.15
CA ASN A 62 15.16 -1.38 10.44
C ASN A 62 14.99 -2.34 9.23
N ASN A 63 14.67 -1.82 8.04
CA ASN A 63 14.41 -2.61 6.81
C ASN A 63 13.36 -3.72 7.04
N LEU A 64 12.33 -3.43 7.82
CA LEU A 64 11.27 -4.38 8.19
C LEU A 64 10.06 -4.33 7.24
N LEU A 65 10.01 -3.35 6.33
CA LEU A 65 8.97 -3.24 5.31
C LEU A 65 9.42 -3.88 3.99
N ASP A 66 8.47 -4.47 3.26
CA ASP A 66 8.73 -4.90 1.89
C ASP A 66 9.08 -3.68 1.01
N PRO A 67 10.11 -3.74 0.16
CA PRO A 67 10.50 -2.64 -0.71
C PRO A 67 9.37 -2.11 -1.62
N HIS A 68 8.42 -2.98 -2.00
CA HIS A 68 7.28 -2.67 -2.86
C HIS A 68 5.99 -2.36 -2.06
N GLN A 69 6.06 -2.31 -0.72
CA GLN A 69 4.93 -1.86 0.09
C GLN A 69 4.75 -0.35 -0.04
N SER A 70 3.58 0.07 -0.53
CA SER A 70 3.19 1.49 -0.57
C SER A 70 2.16 1.88 0.48
N GLY A 71 1.38 0.93 1.01
CA GLY A 71 0.41 1.21 2.06
C GLY A 71 1.08 1.46 3.41
N PHE A 72 0.55 2.42 4.17
CA PHE A 72 1.04 2.75 5.52
C PHE A 72 2.54 3.07 5.60
N ARG A 73 3.08 3.66 4.53
CA ARG A 73 4.51 3.96 4.40
C ARG A 73 4.72 5.43 4.05
N THR A 74 5.63 6.10 4.76
CA THR A 74 5.92 7.53 4.55
C THR A 74 6.43 7.74 3.12
N GLY A 75 5.89 8.74 2.42
CA GLY A 75 6.31 9.06 1.05
C GLY A 75 5.77 8.12 -0.03
N HIS A 76 4.95 7.13 0.34
CA HIS A 76 4.26 6.25 -0.60
C HIS A 76 2.74 6.49 -0.58
N SER A 77 2.09 6.19 -1.70
CA SER A 77 0.65 6.32 -1.90
C SER A 77 0.11 5.21 -2.81
N THR A 78 -1.21 5.17 -3.00
CA THR A 78 -1.84 4.32 -4.01
C THR A 78 -1.34 4.63 -5.42
N GLU A 79 -0.99 5.88 -5.72
CA GLU A 79 -0.40 6.26 -7.01
C GLU A 79 0.97 5.63 -7.20
N THR A 80 1.84 5.66 -6.18
CA THR A 80 3.18 5.05 -6.28
C THR A 80 3.11 3.54 -6.51
N ALA A 81 2.16 2.85 -5.87
CA ALA A 81 1.94 1.42 -6.07
C ALA A 81 1.51 1.12 -7.50
N LEU A 82 0.57 1.92 -7.99
CA LEU A 82 -0.01 1.76 -9.31
C LEU A 82 1.02 2.04 -10.41
N LEU A 83 1.82 3.10 -10.24
CA LEU A 83 2.90 3.44 -11.14
C LEU A 83 3.95 2.31 -11.22
N ALA A 84 4.35 1.74 -10.08
CA ALA A 84 5.31 0.65 -10.04
C ALA A 84 4.82 -0.60 -10.80
N VAL A 85 3.54 -0.97 -10.64
CA VAL A 85 2.94 -2.09 -11.39
C VAL A 85 2.86 -1.79 -12.88
N THR A 86 2.44 -0.58 -13.27
CA THR A 86 2.40 -0.16 -14.68
C THR A 86 3.78 -0.23 -15.32
N GLU A 87 4.80 0.30 -14.64
CA GLU A 87 6.18 0.28 -15.13
C GLU A 87 6.68 -1.15 -15.31
N ALA A 88 6.45 -2.04 -14.34
CA ALA A 88 6.83 -3.45 -14.45
C ALA A 88 6.16 -4.15 -15.66
N LEU A 89 4.88 -3.89 -15.91
CA LEU A 89 4.17 -4.42 -17.07
C LEU A 89 4.71 -3.84 -18.39
N ALA A 90 5.00 -2.55 -18.43
CA ALA A 90 5.58 -1.89 -19.59
C ALA A 90 6.97 -2.45 -19.92
N THR A 91 7.83 -2.66 -18.92
CA THR A 91 9.17 -3.25 -19.08
C THR A 91 9.09 -4.70 -19.58
N ALA A 92 8.21 -5.51 -19.01
CA ALA A 92 8.00 -6.89 -19.44
C ALA A 92 7.53 -6.95 -20.90
N ARG A 93 6.59 -6.07 -21.27
CA ARG A 93 6.11 -5.92 -22.64
C ARG A 93 7.22 -5.50 -23.61
N ALA A 94 8.02 -4.48 -23.25
CA ALA A 94 9.15 -4.04 -24.05
C ALA A 94 10.18 -5.17 -24.28
N SER A 95 10.25 -6.11 -23.33
CA SER A 95 11.09 -7.31 -23.41
C SER A 95 10.41 -8.51 -24.10
N SER A 96 9.24 -8.30 -24.74
CA SER A 96 8.44 -9.34 -25.38
C SER A 96 8.02 -10.50 -24.45
N LEU A 97 7.92 -10.24 -23.14
CA LEU A 97 7.48 -11.22 -22.16
C LEU A 97 5.95 -11.17 -21.99
N SER A 98 5.35 -12.34 -21.79
CA SER A 98 3.95 -12.43 -21.35
C SER A 98 3.84 -12.11 -19.86
N SER A 99 2.84 -11.32 -19.49
CA SER A 99 2.60 -10.90 -18.10
C SER A 99 1.18 -11.28 -17.66
N VAL A 100 1.03 -11.65 -16.39
CA VAL A 100 -0.27 -11.89 -15.74
C VAL A 100 -0.33 -11.05 -14.48
N LEU A 101 -1.40 -10.25 -14.35
CA LEU A 101 -1.68 -9.46 -13.15
C LEU A 101 -2.74 -10.18 -12.31
N ILE A 102 -2.39 -10.51 -11.06
CA ILE A 102 -3.32 -11.08 -10.08
C ILE A 102 -3.64 -10.00 -9.05
N LEU A 103 -4.92 -9.64 -8.95
CA LEU A 103 -5.41 -8.68 -7.97
C LEU A 103 -6.08 -9.46 -6.83
N LEU A 104 -5.58 -9.27 -5.60
CA LEU A 104 -6.11 -9.90 -4.40
C LEU A 104 -6.69 -8.84 -3.48
N ASP A 105 -7.88 -9.11 -2.95
CA ASP A 105 -8.51 -8.30 -1.91
C ASP A 105 -8.94 -9.23 -0.76
N LEU A 106 -8.52 -8.91 0.45
CA LEU A 106 -8.80 -9.72 1.64
C LEU A 106 -10.01 -9.12 2.37
N SER A 107 -11.13 -9.84 2.34
CA SER A 107 -12.32 -9.44 3.10
C SER A 107 -12.03 -9.46 4.60
N ALA A 108 -12.40 -8.38 5.30
CA ALA A 108 -12.27 -8.28 6.75
C ALA A 108 -10.87 -8.67 7.26
N ALA A 109 -9.81 -8.12 6.63
CA ALA A 109 -8.42 -8.52 6.87
C ALA A 109 -7.99 -8.44 8.35
N PHE A 110 -8.52 -7.48 9.11
CA PHE A 110 -8.23 -7.35 10.54
C PHE A 110 -8.99 -8.36 11.39
N ASP A 111 -10.23 -8.69 11.03
CA ASP A 111 -11.05 -9.69 11.74
C ASP A 111 -10.58 -11.12 11.48
N THR A 112 -9.92 -11.35 10.34
CA THR A 112 -9.50 -12.69 9.88
C THR A 112 -8.04 -13.02 10.22
N VAL A 113 -7.29 -12.08 10.80
CA VAL A 113 -5.89 -12.31 11.13
C VAL A 113 -5.75 -13.36 12.23
N ASN A 114 -4.90 -14.37 12.01
CA ASN A 114 -4.61 -15.35 13.05
C ASN A 114 -3.74 -14.72 14.15
N HIS A 115 -4.34 -14.41 15.31
CA HIS A 115 -3.65 -13.75 16.41
C HIS A 115 -2.39 -14.48 16.91
N LYS A 116 -2.36 -15.82 16.89
CA LYS A 116 -1.17 -16.58 17.31
C LYS A 116 -0.01 -16.35 16.34
N LEU A 117 -0.31 -16.41 15.04
CA LEU A 117 0.66 -16.17 13.98
C LEU A 117 1.14 -14.72 14.00
N LEU A 118 0.23 -13.76 14.14
CA LEU A 118 0.56 -12.34 14.24
C LEU A 118 1.54 -12.08 15.40
N ILE A 119 1.27 -12.63 16.59
CA ILE A 119 2.14 -12.44 17.76
C ILE A 119 3.51 -13.11 17.57
N SER A 120 3.58 -14.30 16.94
CA SER A 120 4.88 -14.93 16.66
C SER A 120 5.69 -14.13 15.64
N THR A 121 5.05 -13.66 14.57
CA THR A 121 5.71 -12.83 13.54
C THR A 121 6.25 -11.53 14.13
N LEU A 122 5.46 -10.84 14.96
CA LEU A 122 5.92 -9.61 15.62
C LEU A 122 7.11 -9.86 16.56
N ALA A 123 7.13 -11.00 17.26
CA ALA A 123 8.27 -11.39 18.09
C ALA A 123 9.54 -11.65 17.26
N GLU A 124 9.39 -12.33 16.12
CA GLU A 124 10.48 -12.59 15.16
C GLU A 124 11.02 -11.29 14.53
N MET A 125 10.16 -10.30 14.32
CA MET A 125 10.55 -8.96 13.86
C MET A 125 11.22 -8.11 14.96
N GLY A 126 11.44 -8.66 16.16
CA GLY A 126 12.15 -8.01 17.25
C GLY A 126 11.26 -7.26 18.26
N ILE A 127 9.93 -7.29 18.09
CA ILE A 127 9.01 -6.70 19.07
C ILE A 127 8.97 -7.59 20.31
N SER A 128 9.33 -7.05 21.47
CA SER A 128 9.46 -7.83 22.70
C SER A 128 9.01 -7.05 23.95
N GLY A 129 9.09 -7.70 25.11
CA GLY A 129 8.81 -7.08 26.40
C GLY A 129 7.37 -6.57 26.53
N THR A 130 7.23 -5.36 27.06
CA THR A 130 5.93 -4.75 27.36
C THR A 130 5.05 -4.63 26.13
N ALA A 131 5.60 -4.19 24.99
CA ALA A 131 4.84 -4.01 23.75
C ALA A 131 4.20 -5.33 23.26
N LEU A 132 4.98 -6.42 23.19
CA LEU A 132 4.47 -7.73 22.80
C LEU A 132 3.46 -8.29 23.82
N SER A 133 3.68 -8.05 25.11
CA SER A 133 2.73 -8.43 26.17
C SER A 133 1.39 -7.70 26.02
N TRP A 134 1.40 -6.42 25.64
CA TRP A 134 0.16 -5.66 25.38
C TRP A 134 -0.59 -6.22 24.18
N LEU A 135 0.10 -6.45 23.06
CA LEU A 135 -0.50 -7.02 21.85
C LEU A 135 -1.10 -8.41 22.10
N ARG A 136 -0.41 -9.26 22.88
CA ARG A 136 -0.88 -10.60 23.23
C ARG A 136 -2.16 -10.59 24.07
N ARG A 137 -2.41 -9.54 24.86
CA ARG A 137 -3.63 -9.43 25.69
C ARG A 137 -4.86 -8.95 24.90
N GLY A 138 -4.71 -8.57 23.63
CA GLY A 138 -5.83 -8.25 22.74
C GLY A 138 -6.34 -6.81 22.80
N TYR A 139 -5.66 -5.90 23.50
CA TYR A 139 -6.12 -4.50 23.65
C TYR A 139 -5.99 -3.64 22.37
N LEU A 140 -5.43 -4.17 21.29
CA LEU A 140 -5.17 -3.44 20.04
C LEU A 140 -5.77 -4.09 18.79
N LEU A 141 -6.48 -5.21 18.95
CA LEU A 141 -7.10 -5.96 17.84
C LEU A 141 -8.60 -6.09 18.17
N VAL A 142 -9.31 -4.96 18.04
CA VAL A 142 -10.78 -4.85 18.11
C VAL A 142 -11.23 -4.21 16.81
#